data_AF-A0AAV6SPV7-F1
#
_entry.id   AF-A0AAV6SPV7-F1
#
_cell.length_a   1.000
_cell.length_b   1.000
_cell.length_c   1.000
_cell.angle_alpha   90.00
_cell.angle_beta   90.00
_cell.angle_gamma   90.00
#
_symmetry.space_group_name_H-M   'P 1'
#
loop_
_entity.id
_entity.type
_entity.pdbx_description
1 polymer ?
#
loop_
_entity_poly.entity_id
_entity_poly.type
_entity_poly.pdbx_seq_one_letter_code
_entity_poly.pdbx_strand_id
1 'polypeptide(L)'
;MSCVEFIIPSFKVTMTANKVLILLVMLAAATHAHENKCDATQNTSLCSVSPGGSVYIQVMTNASGHQVLCKKQLPLGPINVFILKREKLTIQYEPFRDRTEFFINNGTFKISNMERNDSGHYIIEAFDPDGVLVRNVKVHLDVQEPISFLLILVAAGVGALLLLILLICACCFVCLRKKKSESTI
;
A
#
# COMPACT_ATOMS: atom_id res chain seq x y z
N MET A 1 22.21 -34.10 7.00
CA MET A 1 21.00 -33.36 6.56
C MET A 1 19.93 -33.65 7.60
N SER A 2 19.83 -32.79 8.61
CA SER A 2 19.14 -33.11 9.86
C SER A 2 17.63 -32.98 9.71
N CYS A 3 16.92 -34.09 9.90
CA CYS A 3 15.48 -34.11 10.09
C CYS A 3 15.19 -33.76 11.56
N VAL A 4 14.35 -32.75 11.80
CA VAL A 4 13.79 -32.52 13.13
C VAL A 4 12.47 -33.30 13.18
N GLU A 5 12.45 -34.39 13.95
CA GLU A 5 11.25 -35.19 14.16
C GLU A 5 10.43 -34.60 15.32
N PHE A 6 9.19 -34.18 15.03
CA PHE A 6 8.16 -34.01 16.04
C PHE A 6 7.19 -35.19 15.92
N ILE A 7 7.12 -36.02 16.96
CA ILE A 7 6.20 -37.16 17.05
C ILE A 7 4.84 -36.65 17.54
N ILE A 8 3.86 -36.54 16.63
CA ILE A 8 2.43 -36.45 16.94
C ILE A 8 1.76 -37.68 16.29
N PRO A 9 1.13 -38.58 17.06
CA PRO A 9 0.61 -39.83 16.53
C PRO A 9 -0.72 -39.56 15.82
N SER A 10 -0.67 -39.30 14.50
CA SER A 10 -1.63 -39.73 13.46
C SER A 10 -1.57 -38.88 12.17
N PHE A 11 -0.76 -37.81 12.12
CA PHE A 11 -0.58 -37.03 10.90
C PHE A 11 0.91 -36.74 10.68
N LYS A 12 1.55 -37.44 9.74
CA LYS A 12 2.89 -37.10 9.27
C LYS A 12 2.79 -35.86 8.37
N VAL A 13 3.01 -34.67 8.93
CA VAL A 13 3.27 -33.48 8.12
C VAL A 13 4.77 -33.39 7.88
N THR A 14 5.25 -34.03 6.82
CA THR A 14 6.64 -33.87 6.36
C THR A 14 6.78 -32.58 5.55
N MET A 15 7.21 -31.50 6.20
CA MET A 15 7.74 -30.31 5.52
C MET A 15 9.23 -30.53 5.24
N THR A 16 9.56 -30.88 4.01
CA THR A 16 10.95 -30.97 3.53
C THR A 16 11.62 -29.59 3.58
N ALA A 17 12.93 -29.50 3.82
CA ALA A 17 13.69 -28.25 3.86
C ALA A 17 13.44 -27.33 2.64
N ASN A 18 13.16 -27.93 1.48
CA ASN A 18 12.80 -27.24 0.25
C ASN A 18 11.48 -26.44 0.37
N LYS A 19 10.48 -26.93 1.13
CA LYS A 19 9.20 -26.25 1.38
C LYS A 19 9.34 -25.09 2.38
N VAL A 20 10.23 -25.23 3.36
CA VAL A 20 10.59 -24.14 4.29
C VAL A 20 11.36 -23.05 3.56
N LEU A 21 12.30 -23.42 2.69
CA LEU A 21 13.03 -22.50 1.83
C LEU A 21 12.08 -21.75 0.89
N ILE A 22 11.12 -22.43 0.25
CA ILE A 22 10.09 -21.78 -0.57
C ILE A 22 9.26 -20.80 0.26
N LEU A 23 8.81 -21.17 1.47
CA LEU A 23 8.06 -20.25 2.34
C LEU A 23 8.89 -19.01 2.73
N LEU A 24 10.17 -19.19 3.07
CA LEU A 24 11.10 -18.11 3.39
C LEU A 24 11.41 -17.23 2.16
N VAL A 25 11.50 -17.82 0.97
CA VAL A 25 11.66 -17.09 -0.31
C VAL A 25 10.40 -16.30 -0.66
N MET A 26 9.20 -16.84 -0.43
CA MET A 26 7.93 -16.12 -0.62
C MET A 26 7.77 -14.96 0.37
N LEU A 27 8.29 -15.10 1.60
CA LEU A 27 8.36 -14.01 2.59
C LEU A 27 9.41 -12.95 2.23
N ALA A 28 10.54 -13.35 1.65
CA ALA A 28 11.59 -12.43 1.21
C ALA A 28 11.28 -11.71 -0.12
N ALA A 29 10.41 -12.27 -0.96
CA ALA A 29 10.00 -11.67 -2.23
C ALA A 29 9.07 -10.45 -2.09
N ALA A 30 8.67 -10.07 -0.87
CA ALA A 30 7.74 -8.97 -0.63
C ALA A 30 8.38 -7.57 -0.63
N THR A 31 9.70 -7.43 -0.81
CA THR A 31 10.36 -6.11 -0.84
C THR A 31 10.74 -5.71 -2.27
N HIS A 32 9.74 -5.38 -3.08
CA HIS A 32 9.99 -4.60 -4.29
C HIS A 32 9.64 -3.16 -3.97
N ALA A 33 10.67 -2.32 -3.89
CA ALA A 33 10.50 -0.87 -3.92
C ALA A 33 9.97 -0.50 -5.32
N HIS A 34 8.65 -0.55 -5.46
CA HIS A 34 7.97 -0.09 -6.66
C HIS A 34 7.94 1.44 -6.62
N GLU A 35 8.31 2.09 -7.72
CA GLU A 35 8.01 3.51 -7.87
C GLU A 35 6.48 3.65 -7.88
N ASN A 36 5.91 4.24 -6.82
CA ASN A 36 4.46 4.38 -6.69
C ASN A 36 3.95 5.44 -7.69
N LYS A 37 3.75 4.99 -8.93
CA LYS A 37 3.08 5.78 -9.97
C LYS A 37 1.58 5.62 -9.81
N CYS A 38 0.93 6.72 -9.45
CA CYS A 38 -0.50 6.85 -9.37
C CYS A 38 -1.02 7.48 -10.67
N ASP A 39 -1.77 6.71 -11.43
CA ASP A 39 -2.50 7.23 -12.58
C ASP A 39 -3.82 7.85 -12.08
N ALA A 40 -3.86 9.18 -12.08
CA ALA A 40 -5.01 9.97 -11.66
C ALA A 40 -5.74 10.57 -12.87
N THR A 41 -5.69 9.94 -14.03
CA THR A 41 -6.47 10.36 -15.21
C THR A 41 -7.98 10.16 -15.04
N GLN A 42 -8.41 9.36 -14.05
CA GLN A 42 -9.80 9.19 -13.65
C GLN A 42 -10.24 10.30 -12.68
N ASN A 43 -11.56 10.60 -12.63
CA ASN A 43 -12.09 11.69 -11.79
C ASN A 43 -11.75 11.56 -10.29
N THR A 44 -11.57 10.34 -9.80
CA THR A 44 -11.20 10.03 -8.42
C THR A 44 -10.13 8.93 -8.39
N SER A 45 -9.01 9.15 -7.71
CA SER A 45 -7.97 8.13 -7.51
C SER A 45 -7.52 8.03 -6.05
N LEU A 46 -7.12 6.83 -5.64
CA LEU A 46 -6.50 6.54 -4.35
C LEU A 46 -5.03 6.25 -4.58
N CYS A 47 -4.14 7.04 -3.97
CA CYS A 47 -2.70 6.85 -4.07
C CYS A 47 -2.14 6.55 -2.68
N SER A 48 -1.50 5.40 -2.51
CA SER A 48 -0.83 5.04 -1.26
C SER A 48 0.69 5.08 -1.40
N VAL A 49 1.37 5.56 -0.36
CA VAL A 49 2.84 5.69 -0.35
C VAL A 49 3.39 5.50 1.06
N SER A 50 4.59 4.96 1.18
CA SER A 50 5.27 4.84 2.48
C SER A 50 5.91 6.17 2.90
N PRO A 51 6.13 6.42 4.20
CA PRO A 51 6.75 7.64 4.67
C PRO A 51 8.21 7.72 4.18
N GLY A 52 8.66 8.91 3.80
CA GLY A 52 9.96 9.15 3.16
C GLY A 52 10.03 8.75 1.69
N GLY A 53 9.00 8.06 1.16
CA GLY A 53 8.90 7.67 -0.24
C GLY A 53 8.58 8.85 -1.17
N SER A 54 8.41 8.55 -2.45
CA SER A 54 7.93 9.51 -3.45
C SER A 54 6.66 8.99 -4.12
N VAL A 55 5.73 9.89 -4.42
CA VAL A 55 4.54 9.58 -5.21
C VAL A 55 4.59 10.35 -6.53
N TYR A 56 4.23 9.68 -7.63
CA TYR A 56 4.09 10.30 -8.95
C TYR A 56 2.62 10.29 -9.33
N ILE A 57 2.02 11.45 -9.57
CA ILE A 57 0.59 11.59 -9.88
C ILE A 57 0.46 12.11 -11.31
N GLN A 58 0.02 11.21 -12.21
CA GLN A 58 -0.22 11.56 -13.61
C GLN A 58 -1.64 12.08 -13.77
N VAL A 59 -1.78 13.33 -14.22
CA VAL A 59 -3.08 14.04 -14.36
C VAL A 59 -3.54 14.07 -15.81
N MET A 60 -2.59 14.08 -16.74
CA MET A 60 -2.84 14.06 -18.19
C MET A 60 -1.65 13.46 -18.92
N THR A 61 -1.74 13.25 -20.23
CA THR A 61 -0.67 12.65 -21.04
C THR A 61 0.35 13.66 -21.56
N ASN A 62 0.01 14.94 -21.59
CA ASN A 62 0.90 16.05 -21.94
C ASN A 62 0.31 17.35 -21.38
N ALA A 63 1.10 18.11 -20.62
CA ALA A 63 0.68 19.38 -20.02
C ALA A 63 1.27 20.62 -20.72
N SER A 64 1.95 20.45 -21.87
CA SER A 64 2.46 21.58 -22.65
C SER A 64 1.32 22.53 -23.03
N GLY A 65 1.56 23.83 -22.89
CA GLY A 65 0.56 24.88 -23.09
C GLY A 65 -0.53 24.97 -22.01
N HIS A 66 -0.70 23.95 -21.16
CA HIS A 66 -1.75 23.93 -20.15
C HIS A 66 -1.33 24.66 -18.88
N GLN A 67 -2.33 25.18 -18.16
CA GLN A 67 -2.18 25.59 -16.77
C GLN A 67 -2.64 24.46 -15.86
N VAL A 68 -1.84 24.09 -14.86
CA VAL A 68 -2.21 23.07 -13.87
C VAL A 68 -2.18 23.68 -12.48
N LEU A 69 -3.27 23.52 -11.73
CA LEU A 69 -3.45 24.00 -10.37
C LEU A 69 -3.71 22.82 -9.44
N CYS A 70 -2.88 22.65 -8.42
CA CYS A 70 -3.08 21.64 -7.38
C CYS A 70 -3.49 22.32 -6.07
N LYS A 71 -4.60 21.86 -5.49
CA LYS A 71 -5.14 22.31 -4.21
C LYS A 71 -5.15 21.16 -3.23
N LYS A 72 -4.78 21.42 -1.97
CA LYS A 72 -4.96 20.49 -0.86
C LYS A 72 -6.12 20.96 0.00
N GLN A 73 -7.03 20.06 0.31
CA GLN A 73 -8.11 20.33 1.24
C GLN A 73 -7.59 20.27 2.67
N LEU A 74 -7.68 21.39 3.40
CA LEU A 74 -7.38 21.45 4.83
C LEU A 74 -8.65 21.80 5.64
N PRO A 75 -8.64 21.60 6.97
CA PRO A 75 -9.77 21.95 7.84
C PRO A 75 -10.17 23.43 7.78
N LEU A 76 -9.19 24.32 7.57
CA LEU A 76 -9.40 25.78 7.48
C LEU A 76 -9.81 26.25 6.07
N GLY A 77 -9.84 25.34 5.09
CA GLY A 77 -10.14 25.65 3.69
C GLY A 77 -9.09 25.07 2.72
N PRO A 78 -9.39 25.06 1.41
CA PRO A 78 -8.43 24.59 0.41
C PRO A 78 -7.27 25.58 0.28
N ILE A 79 -6.05 25.05 0.19
CA ILE A 79 -4.83 25.82 -0.08
C ILE A 79 -4.26 25.41 -1.43
N ASN A 80 -3.67 26.37 -2.14
CA ASN A 80 -2.93 26.06 -3.36
C ASN A 80 -1.56 25.47 -3.00
N VAL A 81 -1.27 24.27 -3.51
CA VAL A 81 0.02 23.62 -3.35
C VAL A 81 0.99 24.15 -4.40
N PHE A 82 0.59 24.10 -5.67
CA PHE A 82 1.40 24.62 -6.78
C PHE A 82 0.53 25.09 -7.95
N ILE A 83 1.15 25.90 -8.80
CA ILE A 83 0.64 26.28 -10.12
C ILE A 83 1.73 26.03 -11.16
N LEU A 84 1.41 25.29 -12.20
CA LEU A 84 2.16 25.26 -13.45
C LEU A 84 1.47 26.23 -14.42
N LYS A 85 2.18 27.26 -14.88
CA LYS A 85 1.64 28.20 -15.87
C LYS A 85 2.76 28.69 -16.77
N ARG A 86 2.54 28.70 -18.08
CA ARG A 86 3.57 29.05 -19.08
C ARG A 86 4.85 28.23 -18.87
N GLU A 87 4.67 26.92 -18.68
CA GLU A 87 5.76 25.95 -18.48
C GLU A 87 6.63 26.20 -17.23
N LYS A 88 6.21 27.10 -16.34
CA LYS A 88 6.89 27.41 -15.09
C LYS A 88 6.10 26.87 -13.90
N LEU A 89 6.73 26.00 -13.11
CA LEU A 89 6.20 25.51 -11.85
C LEU A 89 6.45 26.55 -10.74
N THR A 90 5.41 26.89 -9.98
CA THR A 90 5.47 27.76 -8.81
C THR A 90 4.81 27.06 -7.64
N ILE A 91 5.58 26.79 -6.59
CA ILE A 91 5.05 26.22 -5.33
C ILE A 91 4.51 27.36 -4.48
N GLN A 92 3.27 27.21 -3.98
CA GLN A 92 2.56 28.24 -3.20
C GLN A 92 2.41 27.88 -1.71
N TYR A 93 2.76 26.66 -1.33
CA TYR A 93 2.72 26.21 0.05
C TYR A 93 4.08 25.67 0.49
N GLU A 94 4.67 26.31 1.51
CA GLU A 94 6.05 26.09 1.93
C GLU A 94 6.39 24.62 2.25
N PRO A 95 5.53 23.81 2.90
CA PRO A 95 5.83 22.40 3.17
C PRO A 95 6.10 21.53 1.92
N PHE A 96 5.65 21.98 0.74
CA PHE A 96 5.85 21.27 -0.53
C PHE A 96 7.02 21.82 -1.34
N ARG A 97 7.69 22.86 -0.83
CA ARG A 97 8.87 23.45 -1.47
C ARG A 97 10.01 22.44 -1.48
N ASP A 98 10.78 22.45 -2.55
CA ASP A 98 11.95 21.57 -2.79
C ASP A 98 11.65 20.06 -2.85
N ARG A 99 10.40 19.66 -2.59
CA ARG A 99 9.93 18.27 -2.64
C ARG A 99 8.98 18.01 -3.81
N THR A 100 8.53 19.06 -4.51
CA THR A 100 7.58 18.96 -5.62
C THR A 100 8.25 19.24 -6.97
N GLU A 101 8.05 18.33 -7.92
CA GLU A 101 8.53 18.45 -9.30
C GLU A 101 7.37 18.24 -10.28
N PHE A 102 7.45 18.82 -11.48
CA PHE A 102 6.45 18.62 -12.53
C PHE A 102 7.10 18.25 -13.86
N PHE A 103 6.66 17.13 -14.42
CA PHE A 103 7.07 16.59 -15.72
C PHE A 103 6.03 16.96 -16.78
N ILE A 104 6.30 18.03 -17.53
CA ILE A 104 5.35 18.60 -18.51
C ILE A 104 5.01 17.59 -19.62
N ASN A 105 6.02 16.88 -20.13
CA ASN A 105 5.90 15.98 -21.27
C ASN A 105 4.89 14.83 -21.06
N ASN A 106 4.65 14.43 -19.81
CA ASN A 106 3.73 13.35 -19.47
C ASN A 106 2.68 13.78 -18.42
N GLY A 107 2.50 15.09 -18.20
CA GLY A 107 1.49 15.65 -17.30
C GLY A 107 1.50 15.08 -15.88
N THR A 108 2.69 14.76 -15.35
CA THR A 108 2.86 14.10 -14.05
C THR A 108 3.56 15.03 -13.08
N PHE A 109 3.09 15.11 -11.84
CA PHE A 109 3.85 15.75 -10.76
C PHE A 109 4.32 14.73 -9.74
N LYS A 110 5.44 15.00 -9.10
CA LYS A 110 6.05 14.16 -8.08
C LYS A 110 6.09 14.92 -6.78
N ILE A 111 5.74 14.25 -5.68
CA ILE A 111 6.01 14.73 -4.33
C ILE A 111 6.98 13.73 -3.69
N SER A 112 8.16 14.21 -3.33
CA SER A 112 9.23 13.44 -2.69
C SER A 112 9.14 13.52 -1.17
N ASN A 113 9.85 12.63 -0.46
CA ASN A 113 9.99 12.61 0.99
C ASN A 113 8.63 12.68 1.74
N MET A 114 7.66 11.88 1.30
CA MET A 114 6.27 11.91 1.79
C MET A 114 6.18 11.83 3.32
N GLU A 115 5.47 12.78 3.93
CA GLU A 115 5.24 12.83 5.38
C GLU A 115 3.79 12.50 5.72
N ARG A 116 3.51 12.07 6.94
CA ARG A 116 2.14 11.71 7.36
C ARG A 116 1.15 12.85 7.18
N ASN A 117 1.59 14.08 7.41
CA ASN A 117 0.76 15.26 7.25
C ASN A 117 0.49 15.58 5.77
N ASP A 118 1.18 14.94 4.82
CA ASP A 118 0.89 15.05 3.40
C ASP A 118 -0.34 14.24 2.97
N SER A 119 -0.81 13.31 3.79
CA SER A 119 -2.08 12.61 3.56
C SER A 119 -3.25 13.60 3.45
N GLY A 120 -4.27 13.21 2.68
CA GLY A 120 -5.50 13.96 2.55
C GLY A 120 -6.05 14.04 1.12
N HIS A 121 -7.01 14.92 0.94
CA HIS A 121 -7.67 15.12 -0.36
C HIS A 121 -7.03 16.26 -1.13
N TYR A 122 -6.75 16.00 -2.39
CA TYR A 122 -6.22 16.96 -3.35
C TYR A 122 -7.20 17.11 -4.51
N ILE A 123 -7.31 18.33 -5.03
CA ILE A 123 -8.02 18.64 -6.25
C ILE A 123 -7.00 19.18 -7.23
N ILE A 124 -6.89 18.55 -8.40
CA ILE A 124 -6.01 19.02 -9.47
C ILE A 124 -6.87 19.42 -10.67
N GLU A 125 -6.67 20.65 -11.11
CA GLU A 125 -7.38 21.26 -12.24
C GLU A 125 -6.38 21.56 -13.34
N ALA A 126 -6.69 21.15 -14.58
CA ALA A 126 -5.93 21.55 -15.76
C ALA A 126 -6.81 22.38 -16.70
N PHE A 127 -6.27 23.50 -17.16
CA PHE A 127 -6.90 24.41 -18.10
C PHE A 127 -6.10 24.44 -19.39
N ASP A 128 -6.78 24.47 -20.52
CA ASP A 128 -6.15 24.67 -21.82
C ASP A 128 -5.64 26.12 -22.00
N PRO A 129 -4.95 26.44 -23.11
CA PRO A 129 -4.44 27.80 -23.35
C PRO A 129 -5.53 28.88 -23.40
N ASP A 130 -6.77 28.53 -23.74
CA ASP A 130 -7.92 29.42 -23.79
C ASP A 130 -8.58 29.62 -22.41
N GLY A 131 -8.12 28.88 -21.40
CA GLY A 131 -8.60 28.96 -20.03
C GLY A 131 -9.79 28.04 -19.73
N VAL A 132 -10.12 27.11 -20.63
CA VAL A 132 -11.20 26.14 -20.42
C VAL A 132 -10.70 25.00 -19.54
N LEU A 133 -11.49 24.61 -18.55
CA LEU A 133 -11.21 23.47 -17.68
C LEU A 133 -11.30 22.17 -18.48
N VAL A 134 -10.17 21.49 -18.69
CA VAL A 134 -10.09 20.23 -19.44
C VAL A 134 -9.90 19.02 -18.54
N ARG A 135 -9.42 19.20 -17.31
CA ARG A 135 -9.32 18.14 -16.29
C ARG A 135 -9.67 18.66 -14.90
N ASN A 136 -10.40 17.86 -14.14
CA ASN A 136 -10.68 18.06 -12.72
C ASN A 136 -10.60 16.70 -12.03
N VAL A 137 -9.56 16.50 -11.24
CA VAL A 137 -9.22 15.20 -10.64
C VAL A 137 -9.18 15.34 -9.14
N LYS A 138 -9.81 14.39 -8.43
CA LYS A 138 -9.76 14.28 -6.98
C LYS A 138 -8.83 13.13 -6.59
N VAL A 139 -7.78 13.43 -5.84
CA VAL A 139 -6.83 12.43 -5.37
C VAL A 139 -6.96 12.31 -3.86
N HIS A 140 -7.16 11.08 -3.37
CA HIS A 140 -6.94 10.77 -1.97
C HIS A 140 -5.53 10.21 -1.81
N LEU A 141 -4.68 10.97 -1.14
CA LEU A 141 -3.30 10.58 -0.86
C LEU A 141 -3.23 10.01 0.55
N ASP A 142 -2.73 8.79 0.66
CA ASP A 142 -2.60 8.07 1.92
C ASP A 142 -1.14 7.66 2.16
N VAL A 143 -0.50 8.32 3.11
CA VAL A 143 0.84 7.98 3.57
C VAL A 143 0.73 6.88 4.62
N GLN A 144 0.84 5.63 4.18
CA GLN A 144 0.64 4.45 5.02
C GLN A 144 1.74 4.33 6.06
N GLU A 145 1.35 4.06 7.30
CA GLU A 145 2.30 3.75 8.35
C GLU A 145 2.90 2.36 8.16
N PRO A 146 4.20 2.16 8.42
CA PRO A 146 4.72 0.82 8.57
C PRO A 146 3.99 0.14 9.72
N ILE A 147 3.40 -1.02 9.43
CA ILE A 147 2.76 -1.86 10.44
C ILE A 147 3.82 -2.19 11.49
N SER A 148 3.54 -1.89 12.77
CA SER A 148 4.45 -2.19 13.86
C SER A 148 4.82 -3.67 13.86
N PHE A 149 6.12 -3.98 13.94
CA PHE A 149 6.62 -5.36 14.06
C PHE A 149 5.92 -6.13 15.19
N LEU A 150 5.57 -5.44 16.28
CA LEU A 150 4.84 -6.04 17.39
C LEU A 150 3.45 -6.53 16.97
N LEU A 151 2.74 -5.78 16.14
CA LEU A 151 1.43 -6.17 15.64
C LEU A 151 1.53 -7.40 14.74
N ILE A 152 2.54 -7.47 13.88
CA ILE A 152 2.80 -8.62 13.00
C ILE A 152 3.08 -9.86 13.84
N LEU A 153 3.92 -9.74 14.87
CA LEU A 153 4.23 -10.84 15.80
C LEU A 153 3.01 -11.33 16.58
N VAL A 154 2.19 -10.41 17.09
CA VAL A 154 0.95 -10.75 17.81
C VAL A 154 -0.04 -11.46 16.87
N ALA A 155 -0.25 -10.94 15.66
CA ALA A 155 -1.16 -11.54 14.68
C ALA A 155 -0.70 -12.94 14.26
N ALA A 156 0.59 -13.12 13.99
CA ALA A 156 1.18 -14.42 13.69
C ALA A 156 1.04 -15.40 14.87
N GLY A 157 1.28 -14.93 16.10
CA GLY A 157 1.14 -15.73 17.31
C GLY A 157 -0.28 -16.21 17.56
N VAL A 158 -1.28 -15.33 17.42
CA VAL A 158 -2.70 -15.68 17.54
C VAL A 158 -3.11 -16.68 16.46
N GLY A 159 -2.67 -16.46 15.21
CA GLY A 159 -2.92 -17.39 14.10
C GLY A 159 -2.37 -18.79 14.38
N ALA A 160 -1.13 -18.89 14.87
CA ALA A 160 -0.51 -20.16 15.23
C ALA A 160 -1.24 -20.85 16.40
N LEU A 161 -1.64 -20.09 17.43
CA LEU A 161 -2.37 -20.62 18.58
C LEU A 161 -3.75 -21.16 18.18
N LEU A 162 -4.51 -20.44 17.35
CA LEU A 162 -5.80 -20.88 16.85
C LEU A 162 -5.67 -22.17 16.01
N LEU A 163 -4.65 -22.25 15.16
CA LEU A 163 -4.39 -23.45 14.37
C LEU A 163 -4.04 -24.65 15.26
N LEU A 164 -3.24 -24.44 16.31
CA LEU A 164 -2.92 -25.48 17.29
C LEU A 164 -4.16 -25.97 18.05
N ILE A 165 -5.04 -25.07 18.48
CA ILE A 165 -6.31 -25.43 19.13
C ILE A 165 -7.20 -26.25 18.19
N LEU A 166 -7.33 -25.85 16.92
CA LEU A 166 -8.13 -26.60 15.94
C LEU A 166 -7.59 -28.01 15.70
N LEU A 167 -6.26 -28.17 15.64
CA LEU A 167 -5.63 -29.48 15.53
C LEU A 167 -5.92 -30.35 16.76
N ILE A 168 -5.83 -29.79 17.97
CA ILE A 168 -6.16 -30.50 19.21
C ILE A 168 -7.64 -30.92 19.21
N CYS A 169 -8.56 -30.03 18.87
CA CYS A 169 -9.99 -30.32 18.78
C CYS A 169 -10.30 -31.42 17.75
N ALA A 170 -9.68 -31.37 16.57
CA ALA A 170 -9.83 -32.39 15.54
C ALA A 170 -9.29 -33.75 16.00
N CYS A 171 -8.11 -33.78 16.62
CA CYS A 171 -7.54 -34.99 17.22
C CYS A 171 -8.47 -35.57 18.29
N CYS A 172 -8.96 -34.74 19.22
CA CYS A 172 -9.91 -35.16 20.25
C CYS A 172 -11.18 -35.75 19.63
N PHE A 173 -11.76 -35.11 18.62
CA PHE A 173 -12.96 -35.59 17.94
C PHE A 173 -12.75 -36.95 17.26
N VAL A 174 -11.63 -37.15 16.57
CA VAL A 174 -11.27 -38.43 15.94
C VAL A 174 -11.05 -39.51 17.00
N CYS A 175 -10.33 -39.21 18.08
CA CYS A 175 -10.11 -40.12 19.20
C CYS A 175 -11.42 -40.53 19.88
N LEU A 176 -12.34 -39.57 20.10
CA LEU A 176 -13.66 -39.84 20.68
C LEU A 176 -14.54 -40.69 19.74
N ARG A 177 -14.46 -40.48 18.42
CA ARG A 177 -15.15 -41.33 17.45
C ARG A 177 -14.63 -42.77 17.45
N LYS A 178 -13.31 -42.98 17.53
CA LYS A 178 -12.71 -44.32 17.66
C LYS A 178 -13.19 -45.05 18.92
N LYS A 179 -13.21 -44.36 20.07
CA LYS A 179 -13.67 -44.95 21.33
C LYS A 179 -15.15 -45.35 21.28
N LYS A 180 -16.00 -44.57 20.61
CA LYS A 180 -17.42 -44.90 20.44
C LYS A 180 -17.66 -46.12 19.53
N SER A 181 -16.84 -46.31 18.49
CA SER A 181 -16.93 -47.50 17.62
C SER A 181 -16.47 -48.79 18.32
N GLU A 182 -15.55 -48.73 19.29
CA GLU A 182 -15.12 -49.91 20.06
C GLU A 182 -16.09 -50.29 21.20
N SER A 183 -16.95 -49.37 21.67
CA SER A 183 -17.91 -49.62 22.76
C SER A 183 -19.32 -50.06 22.29
N THR A 184 -19.54 -50.26 20.99
CA THR A 184 -20.84 -50.67 20.40
C THR A 184 -20.78 -52.07 19.75
N ILE A 185 -19.80 -52.90 20.14
CA ILE A 185 -19.71 -54.33 19.80
C ILE A 185 -19.94 -55.14 21.07
#